data_AF-A0A2E4K1A2-F1
#
_entry.id   AF-A0A2E4K1A2-F1
#
_cell.length_a   1.000
_cell.length_b   1.000
_cell.length_c   1.000
_cell.angle_alpha   90.00
_cell.angle_beta   90.00
_cell.angle_gamma   90.00
#
_symmetry.space_group_name_H-M   'P 1'
#
loop_
_entity.id
_entity.type
_entity.pdbx_description
1 polymer ?
#
loop_
_entity_poly.entity_id
_entity_poly.type
_entity_poly.pdbx_seq_one_letter_code
_entity_poly.pdbx_strand_id
1 'polypeptide(L)'
;MNNRLNGVNKFTAVVVAGVLSATAMAQSGSLRSEYPELAGLNNAFDVALAEIFDTMASINADPTTQEARKELRMELDMMANTDMHEMMASSPGQDAQMDMSTSMTGPYPESEIQARALLYDLLRTDHSDADAEQAFANSDALTRHSARVLQHGRGFEKVVWDIFAESSMNIYQKRIAVDEAIEEYRTSDPRHAVSLTPKSADLYLAHPYANGLKSAFPRLSGLMWTNQWLQLASLEAIIIGQVDPQFAGSVPTTLERYRSKLGSDTGMTMFPPPSEMPSAPAIAPQLYSQAPQAAIIVDNLNMLEAALADIIAYPDVDEREAIIDEVVEQYINDELYVVDTMDYLLNALRGGIFNQGGPAIGELGQSERNRSRSAMEMQHSMIMTAPN
;
A
#
# COMPACT_ATOMS: atom_id res chain seq x y z
N MET A 1 26.23 65.32 33.20
CA MET A 1 25.15 66.09 33.83
C MET A 1 23.86 65.27 33.73
N ASN A 2 23.28 64.98 34.90
CA ASN A 2 21.88 64.63 35.22
C ASN A 2 21.23 63.40 34.55
N ASN A 3 21.14 62.27 35.26
CA ASN A 3 20.08 61.82 36.21
C ASN A 3 18.85 61.23 35.48
N ARG A 4 18.72 59.89 35.49
CA ARG A 4 17.96 59.05 36.45
C ARG A 4 16.43 59.16 36.27
N LEU A 5 15.79 58.03 35.96
CA LEU A 5 14.63 57.52 36.69
C LEU A 5 14.42 56.02 36.42
N ASN A 6 14.36 55.28 37.52
CA ASN A 6 14.11 53.86 37.64
C ASN A 6 12.66 53.53 37.30
N GLY A 7 12.43 52.36 36.70
CA GLY A 7 11.11 51.74 36.57
C GLY A 7 11.21 50.23 36.64
N VAL A 8 11.32 49.70 37.86
CA VAL A 8 11.13 48.27 38.16
C VAL A 8 9.65 47.95 37.94
N ASN A 9 9.33 47.14 36.93
CA ASN A 9 8.01 46.53 36.81
C ASN A 9 8.10 45.02 36.92
N LYS A 10 7.32 44.53 37.88
CA LYS A 10 7.22 43.16 38.38
C LYS A 10 6.77 42.23 37.25
N PHE A 11 7.53 41.16 36.99
CA PHE A 11 7.02 40.01 36.24
C PHE A 11 6.03 39.27 37.13
N THR A 12 4.75 39.55 36.93
CA THR A 12 3.66 38.73 37.46
C THR A 12 3.65 37.44 36.66
N ALA A 13 4.01 36.32 37.30
CA ALA A 13 3.86 34.99 36.74
C ALA A 13 2.37 34.69 36.58
N VAL A 14 1.86 34.78 35.35
CA VAL A 14 0.60 34.17 34.97
C VAL A 14 0.95 32.75 34.54
N VAL A 15 0.62 31.78 35.40
CA VAL A 15 0.57 30.37 35.03
C VAL A 15 -0.62 30.21 34.09
N VAL A 16 -0.38 30.32 32.79
CA VAL A 16 -1.32 29.81 31.79
C VAL A 16 -1.09 28.31 31.74
N ALA A 17 -2.02 27.55 32.31
CA ALA A 17 -2.18 26.13 32.01
C ALA A 17 -2.60 26.04 30.53
N GLY A 18 -1.60 25.99 29.66
CA GLY A 18 -1.75 25.94 28.22
C GLY A 18 -1.97 24.51 27.76
N VAL A 19 -3.12 24.30 27.13
CA VAL A 19 -3.45 23.19 26.24
C VAL A 19 -2.23 22.82 25.40
N LEU A 20 -1.85 21.53 25.42
CA LEU A 20 -0.85 20.97 24.51
C LEU A 20 -1.39 21.09 23.08
N SER A 21 -1.17 22.23 22.45
CA SER A 21 -1.25 22.34 20.99
C SER A 21 -0.12 21.48 20.43
N ALA A 22 -0.47 20.39 19.75
CA ALA A 22 0.43 19.43 19.13
C ALA A 22 1.18 20.00 17.90
N THR A 23 1.65 21.25 17.97
CA THR A 23 2.63 21.77 17.01
C THR A 23 4.03 21.37 17.48
N ALA A 24 4.38 20.10 17.24
CA ALA A 24 5.76 19.60 17.37
C ALA A 24 6.01 18.36 16.49
N MET A 25 5.53 18.35 15.24
CA MET A 25 5.98 17.39 14.22
C MET A 25 7.19 17.98 13.49
N ALA A 26 8.32 18.07 14.19
CA ALA A 26 9.62 18.45 13.60
C ALA A 26 10.82 17.89 14.40
N GLN A 27 10.60 16.86 15.23
CA GLN A 27 11.67 15.96 15.61
C GLN A 27 11.67 14.86 14.54
N SER A 28 12.84 14.53 14.00
CA SER A 28 13.01 13.38 13.11
C SER A 28 12.31 12.17 13.75
N GLY A 29 11.27 11.65 13.10
CA GLY A 29 10.45 10.57 13.64
C GLY A 29 11.26 9.35 14.04
N SER A 30 10.76 8.58 15.00
CA SER A 30 11.44 7.41 15.56
C SER A 30 11.78 6.38 14.47
N LEU A 31 11.00 6.30 13.38
CA LEU A 31 11.33 5.48 12.21
C LEU A 31 12.67 5.91 11.59
N ARG A 32 12.87 7.21 11.36
CA ARG A 32 14.10 7.73 10.74
C ARG A 32 15.32 7.53 11.64
N SER A 33 15.15 7.58 12.96
CA SER A 33 16.21 7.32 13.93
C SER A 33 16.61 5.84 13.98
N GLU A 34 15.62 4.94 14.06
CA GLU A 34 15.86 3.51 14.29
C GLU A 34 16.07 2.74 12.97
N TYR A 35 15.41 3.16 11.88
CA TYR A 35 15.41 2.52 10.57
C TYR A 35 15.53 3.55 9.42
N PRO A 36 16.67 4.27 9.31
CA PRO A 36 16.85 5.36 8.34
C PRO A 36 16.65 4.93 6.88
N GLU A 37 17.03 3.70 6.52
CA GLU A 37 16.81 3.19 5.16
C GLU A 37 15.31 3.03 4.85
N LEU A 38 14.52 2.49 5.79
CA LEU A 38 13.07 2.38 5.62
C LEU A 38 12.40 3.74 5.53
N ALA A 39 12.82 4.70 6.36
CA ALA A 39 12.30 6.07 6.28
C ALA A 39 12.59 6.73 4.92
N GLY A 40 13.79 6.52 4.37
CA GLY A 40 14.15 6.99 3.03
C GLY A 40 13.30 6.32 1.94
N LEU A 41 13.13 5.00 2.01
CA LEU A 41 12.29 4.26 1.06
C LEU A 41 10.83 4.68 1.13
N ASN A 42 10.26 4.92 2.31
CA ASN A 42 8.88 5.39 2.45
C ASN A 42 8.68 6.75 1.76
N ASN A 43 9.64 7.68 1.89
CA ASN A 43 9.58 8.94 1.15
C ASN A 43 9.68 8.71 -0.37
N ALA A 44 10.58 7.82 -0.80
CA ALA A 44 10.72 7.48 -2.20
C ALA A 44 9.46 6.79 -2.77
N PHE A 45 8.70 6.07 -1.95
CA PHE A 45 7.45 5.43 -2.37
C PHE A 45 6.36 6.44 -2.68
N ASP A 46 6.19 7.47 -1.85
CA ASP A 46 5.23 8.55 -2.11
C ASP A 46 5.54 9.26 -3.44
N VAL A 47 6.81 9.59 -3.66
CA VAL A 47 7.29 10.22 -4.91
C VAL A 47 7.10 9.30 -6.11
N ALA A 48 7.50 8.03 -5.99
CA ALA A 48 7.37 7.06 -7.08
C ALA A 48 5.90 6.75 -7.41
N LEU A 49 5.00 6.73 -6.43
CA LEU A 49 3.58 6.49 -6.69
C LEU A 49 2.92 7.67 -7.42
N ALA A 50 3.22 8.91 -7.02
CA ALA A 50 2.78 10.09 -7.75
C ALA A 50 3.28 10.07 -9.21
N GLU A 51 4.57 9.76 -9.41
CA GLU A 51 5.16 9.65 -10.74
C GLU A 51 4.56 8.49 -11.57
N ILE A 52 4.18 7.37 -10.94
CA ILE A 52 3.45 6.28 -11.62
C ILE A 52 2.16 6.82 -12.23
N PHE A 53 1.37 7.61 -11.49
CA PHE A 53 0.14 8.21 -12.01
C PHE A 53 0.41 9.12 -13.22
N ASP A 54 1.36 10.03 -13.10
CA ASP A 54 1.70 10.97 -14.17
C ASP A 54 2.26 10.27 -15.41
N THR A 55 3.11 9.25 -15.21
CA THR A 55 3.69 8.49 -16.31
C THR A 55 2.63 7.70 -17.07
N MET A 56 1.68 7.05 -16.38
CA MET A 56 0.56 6.36 -17.02
C MET A 56 -0.29 7.34 -17.83
N ALA A 57 -0.62 8.50 -17.25
CA ALA A 57 -1.37 9.55 -17.94
C ALA A 57 -0.62 10.07 -19.18
N SER A 58 0.69 10.29 -19.08
CA SER A 58 1.54 10.73 -20.20
C SER A 58 1.62 9.71 -21.32
N ILE A 59 1.80 8.42 -21.01
CA ILE A 59 1.82 7.35 -22.01
C ILE A 59 0.46 7.25 -22.72
N ASN A 60 -0.64 7.40 -21.97
CA ASN A 60 -1.99 7.43 -22.52
C ASN A 60 -2.31 8.70 -23.32
N ALA A 61 -1.58 9.80 -23.11
CA ALA A 61 -1.74 11.03 -23.88
C ALA A 61 -0.92 11.05 -25.19
N ASP A 62 0.11 10.20 -25.30
CA ASP A 62 0.98 10.15 -26.47
C ASP A 62 0.19 9.76 -27.74
N PRO A 63 0.22 10.57 -28.82
CA PRO A 63 -0.42 10.22 -30.08
C PRO A 63 0.08 8.90 -30.69
N THR A 64 1.32 8.50 -30.42
CA THR A 64 1.92 7.27 -30.96
C THR A 64 1.30 6.01 -30.36
N THR A 65 0.70 6.08 -29.18
CA THR A 65 0.07 4.94 -28.50
C THR A 65 -1.41 4.78 -28.86
N GLN A 66 -1.95 5.58 -29.79
CA GLN A 66 -3.39 5.59 -30.12
C GLN A 66 -3.95 4.24 -30.56
N GLU A 67 -3.25 3.51 -31.44
CA GLU A 67 -3.74 2.19 -31.89
C GLU A 67 -3.70 1.16 -30.75
N ALA A 68 -2.63 1.16 -29.96
CA ALA A 68 -2.50 0.30 -28.79
C ALA A 68 -3.58 0.59 -27.73
N ARG A 69 -3.96 1.86 -27.53
CA ARG A 69 -5.08 2.26 -26.67
C ARG A 69 -6.42 1.70 -27.13
N LYS A 70 -6.70 1.76 -28.44
CA LYS A 70 -7.94 1.21 -29.01
C LYS A 70 -8.02 -0.30 -28.83
N GLU A 71 -6.91 -1.00 -29.08
CA GLU A 71 -6.82 -2.45 -28.89
C GLU A 71 -7.02 -2.83 -27.42
N LEU A 72 -6.32 -2.16 -26.52
CA LEU A 72 -6.49 -2.34 -25.07
C LEU A 72 -7.94 -2.09 -24.64
N ARG A 73 -8.58 -1.02 -25.15
CA ARG A 73 -9.97 -0.74 -24.80
C ARG A 73 -10.91 -1.84 -25.26
N MET A 74 -10.74 -2.35 -26.48
CA MET A 74 -11.52 -3.49 -26.98
C MET A 74 -11.32 -4.73 -26.10
N GLU A 75 -10.09 -4.99 -25.65
CA GLU A 75 -9.79 -6.11 -24.75
C GLU A 75 -10.49 -5.94 -23.39
N LEU A 76 -10.38 -4.76 -22.77
CA LEU A 76 -11.02 -4.45 -21.49
C LEU A 76 -12.55 -4.52 -21.58
N ASP A 77 -13.15 -4.01 -22.66
CA ASP A 77 -14.59 -4.09 -22.92
C ASP A 77 -15.04 -5.55 -23.11
N MET A 78 -14.23 -6.39 -23.77
CA MET A 78 -14.51 -7.82 -23.89
C MET A 78 -14.41 -8.52 -22.54
N MET A 79 -13.38 -8.23 -21.74
CA MET A 79 -13.21 -8.79 -20.39
C MET A 79 -14.37 -8.43 -19.46
N ALA A 80 -14.85 -7.19 -19.51
CA ALA A 80 -15.95 -6.72 -18.67
C ALA A 80 -17.31 -7.35 -19.03
N ASN A 81 -17.51 -7.69 -20.31
CA ASN A 81 -18.81 -8.18 -20.82
C ASN A 81 -18.87 -9.70 -21.04
N THR A 82 -17.76 -10.43 -20.97
CA THR A 82 -17.75 -11.88 -21.19
C THR A 82 -17.85 -12.61 -19.86
N ASP A 83 -18.84 -13.50 -19.72
CA ASP A 83 -18.95 -14.36 -18.53
C ASP A 83 -17.76 -15.37 -18.52
N MET A 84 -17.23 -15.68 -17.34
CA MET A 84 -16.06 -16.58 -17.18
C MET A 84 -16.31 -17.94 -17.83
N HIS A 85 -17.57 -18.39 -17.90
CA HIS A 85 -17.96 -19.63 -18.57
C HIS A 85 -17.89 -19.54 -20.11
N GLU A 86 -18.11 -18.36 -20.70
CA GLU A 86 -17.97 -18.11 -22.15
C GLU A 86 -16.50 -17.89 -22.55
N MET A 87 -15.69 -17.23 -21.71
CA MET A 87 -14.23 -17.17 -21.91
C MET A 87 -13.60 -18.56 -21.92
N MET A 88 -14.04 -19.46 -21.03
CA MET A 88 -13.54 -20.84 -20.99
C MET A 88 -14.09 -21.73 -22.13
N ALA A 89 -15.29 -21.43 -22.64
CA ALA A 89 -15.91 -22.19 -23.74
C ALA A 89 -15.46 -21.74 -25.14
N SER A 90 -14.93 -20.53 -25.28
CA SER A 90 -14.46 -19.95 -26.55
C SER A 90 -13.02 -20.34 -26.93
N SER A 91 -12.35 -21.20 -26.15
CA SER A 91 -11.05 -21.79 -26.49
C SER A 91 -11.18 -23.25 -26.94
N PRO A 92 -11.45 -23.52 -28.24
CA PRO A 92 -11.46 -24.87 -28.76
C PRO A 92 -10.03 -25.34 -29.03
N GLY A 93 -9.48 -26.11 -28.09
CA GLY A 93 -8.45 -27.11 -28.37
C GLY A 93 -7.06 -26.58 -28.73
N GLN A 94 -6.30 -26.21 -27.70
CA GLN A 94 -4.86 -26.46 -27.64
C GLN A 94 -4.45 -26.41 -26.17
N ASP A 95 -3.42 -27.18 -25.80
CA ASP A 95 -2.77 -27.18 -24.48
C ASP A 95 -2.10 -25.83 -24.13
N ALA A 96 -2.74 -24.71 -24.45
CA ALA A 96 -2.55 -23.46 -23.77
C ALA A 96 -3.30 -23.60 -22.44
N GLN A 97 -2.60 -24.17 -21.46
CA GLN A 97 -2.73 -23.72 -20.08
C GLN A 97 -2.70 -22.20 -20.19
N MET A 98 -3.87 -21.55 -20.09
CA MET A 98 -3.97 -20.09 -20.07
C MET A 98 -2.99 -19.69 -18.99
N ASP A 99 -1.85 -19.19 -19.44
CA ASP A 99 -0.81 -18.76 -18.55
C ASP A 99 -1.40 -17.51 -17.92
N MET A 100 -2.08 -17.72 -16.80
CA MET A 100 -2.49 -16.67 -15.88
C MET A 100 -1.25 -16.08 -15.21
N SER A 101 -0.02 -16.53 -15.57
CA SER A 101 1.14 -15.65 -15.47
C SER A 101 0.88 -14.47 -16.40
N THR A 102 0.65 -13.34 -15.75
CA THR A 102 0.62 -12.01 -16.33
C THR A 102 1.62 -11.97 -17.47
N SER A 103 1.17 -11.85 -18.72
CA SER A 103 2.09 -11.44 -19.79
C SER A 103 2.74 -10.18 -19.26
N MET A 104 4.05 -10.23 -18.99
CA MET A 104 4.84 -9.07 -18.53
C MET A 104 4.96 -7.99 -19.63
N THR A 105 4.13 -8.08 -20.65
CA THR A 105 4.12 -7.28 -21.85
C THR A 105 2.71 -6.70 -21.95
N GLY A 106 2.55 -5.50 -21.41
CA GLY A 106 1.38 -4.68 -21.69
C GLY A 106 1.45 -4.10 -23.12
N PRO A 107 0.43 -3.33 -23.54
CA PRO A 107 0.36 -2.70 -24.85
C PRO A 107 1.47 -1.65 -25.11
N TYR A 108 2.21 -1.23 -24.07
CA TYR A 108 3.24 -0.19 -24.16
C TYR A 108 4.64 -0.69 -23.79
N PRO A 109 5.18 -1.74 -24.46
CA PRO A 109 6.36 -2.44 -23.98
C PRO A 109 7.58 -1.52 -23.81
N GLU A 110 7.88 -0.66 -24.79
CA GLU A 110 9.05 0.23 -24.72
C GLU A 110 8.85 1.36 -23.71
N SER A 111 7.72 2.06 -23.77
CA SER A 111 7.41 3.18 -22.87
C SER A 111 7.32 2.73 -21.41
N GLU A 112 6.73 1.56 -21.15
CA GLU A 112 6.65 1.00 -19.81
C GLU A 112 8.02 0.55 -19.27
N ILE A 113 8.91 0.00 -20.11
CA ILE A 113 10.28 -0.31 -19.71
C ILE A 113 11.03 0.96 -19.31
N GLN A 114 10.89 2.04 -20.08
CA GLN A 114 11.51 3.34 -19.77
C GLN A 114 10.95 3.95 -18.49
N ALA A 115 9.62 3.96 -18.36
CA ALA A 115 8.91 4.39 -17.16
C ALA A 115 9.40 3.65 -15.91
N ARG A 116 9.47 2.32 -15.99
CA ARG A 116 10.01 1.49 -14.90
C ARG A 116 11.45 1.86 -14.58
N ALA A 117 12.32 2.03 -15.57
CA ALA A 117 13.72 2.40 -15.32
C ALA A 117 13.84 3.74 -14.57
N LEU A 118 13.04 4.74 -14.93
CA LEU A 118 12.99 6.04 -14.24
C LEU A 118 12.51 5.89 -12.80
N LEU A 119 11.43 5.16 -12.57
CA LEU A 119 10.89 4.91 -11.24
C LEU A 119 11.89 4.15 -10.34
N TYR A 120 12.68 3.25 -10.91
CA TYR A 120 13.75 2.55 -10.19
C TYR A 120 14.90 3.48 -9.79
N ASP A 121 15.14 4.57 -10.52
CA ASP A 121 16.11 5.60 -10.15
C ASP A 121 15.56 6.49 -9.04
N LEU A 122 14.27 6.86 -9.12
CA LEU A 122 13.57 7.58 -8.05
C LEU A 122 13.60 6.82 -6.73
N LEU A 123 13.39 5.50 -6.75
CA LEU A 123 13.46 4.65 -5.55
C LEU A 123 14.86 4.57 -4.91
N ARG A 124 15.92 4.91 -5.65
CA ARG A 124 17.31 4.94 -5.16
C ARG A 124 17.79 6.33 -4.79
N THR A 125 16.99 7.35 -5.08
CA THR A 125 17.30 8.73 -4.78
C THR A 125 16.82 9.07 -3.37
N ASP A 126 17.59 9.87 -2.65
CA ASP A 126 17.17 10.37 -1.34
C ASP A 126 16.13 11.48 -1.52
N HIS A 127 14.94 11.28 -0.94
CA HIS A 127 13.85 12.24 -0.95
C HIS A 127 13.62 12.81 0.44
N SER A 128 13.46 14.13 0.53
CA SER A 128 13.13 14.79 1.80
C SER A 128 11.69 14.51 2.20
N ASP A 129 11.36 14.75 3.48
CA ASP A 129 9.98 14.64 3.96
C ASP A 129 9.05 15.62 3.22
N ALA A 130 9.58 16.78 2.81
CA ALA A 130 8.84 17.77 2.04
C ALA A 130 8.58 17.31 0.60
N ASP A 131 9.54 16.62 -0.05
CA ASP A 131 9.35 16.07 -1.39
C ASP A 131 8.23 15.02 -1.38
N ALA A 132 8.28 14.11 -0.39
CA ALA A 132 7.25 13.08 -0.21
C ALA A 132 5.89 13.69 0.13
N GLU A 133 5.83 14.72 0.98
CA GLU A 133 4.57 15.40 1.35
C GLU A 133 3.92 16.13 0.18
N GLN A 134 4.72 16.68 -0.74
CA GLN A 134 4.21 17.41 -1.91
C GLN A 134 4.03 16.54 -3.16
N ALA A 135 4.49 15.28 -3.14
CA ALA A 135 4.48 14.38 -4.29
C ALA A 135 3.10 14.31 -4.98
N PHE A 136 2.05 13.96 -4.25
CA PHE A 136 0.70 13.85 -4.82
C PHE A 136 0.12 15.19 -5.22
N ALA A 137 0.43 16.27 -4.50
CA ALA A 137 -0.05 17.61 -4.83
C ALA A 137 0.57 18.17 -6.12
N ASN A 138 1.75 17.66 -6.50
CA ASN A 138 2.44 18.02 -7.71
C ASN A 138 2.08 17.13 -8.91
N SER A 139 1.28 16.08 -8.71
CA SER A 139 0.85 15.19 -9.79
C SER A 139 -0.27 15.83 -10.62
N ASP A 140 -0.08 15.86 -11.93
CA ASP A 140 -1.06 16.37 -12.90
C ASP A 140 -2.16 15.34 -13.19
N ALA A 141 -1.89 14.05 -12.94
CA ALA A 141 -2.86 12.96 -13.12
C ALA A 141 -3.91 12.88 -12.01
N LEU A 142 -3.65 13.50 -10.85
CA LEU A 142 -4.55 13.51 -9.70
C LEU A 142 -5.35 14.81 -9.63
N THR A 143 -6.58 14.74 -9.10
CA THR A 143 -7.31 15.94 -8.72
C THR A 143 -6.74 16.49 -7.41
N ARG A 144 -6.99 17.77 -7.12
CA ARG A 144 -6.61 18.36 -5.83
C ARG A 144 -7.20 17.57 -4.66
N HIS A 145 -8.42 17.07 -4.81
CA HIS A 145 -9.10 16.35 -3.76
C HIS A 145 -8.47 14.98 -3.53
N SER A 146 -8.28 14.17 -4.59
CA SER A 146 -7.64 12.86 -4.48
C SER A 146 -6.20 12.94 -3.95
N ALA A 147 -5.43 13.91 -4.43
CA ALA A 147 -4.08 14.18 -3.93
C ALA A 147 -4.07 14.48 -2.43
N ARG A 148 -5.05 15.26 -1.93
CA ARG A 148 -5.13 15.59 -0.51
C ARG A 148 -5.53 14.40 0.36
N VAL A 149 -6.38 13.50 -0.14
CA VAL A 149 -6.73 12.24 0.56
C VAL A 149 -5.50 11.34 0.68
N LEU A 150 -4.77 11.13 -0.42
CA LEU A 150 -3.55 10.32 -0.40
C LEU A 150 -2.51 10.93 0.55
N GLN A 151 -2.29 12.26 0.49
CA GLN A 151 -1.37 12.95 1.38
C GLN A 151 -1.75 12.78 2.86
N HIS A 152 -3.04 12.93 3.20
CA HIS A 152 -3.52 12.77 4.58
C HIS A 152 -3.37 11.34 5.07
N GLY A 153 -3.69 10.36 4.23
CA GLY A 153 -3.49 8.93 4.51
C GLY A 153 -2.03 8.55 4.71
N ARG A 154 -1.12 9.00 3.83
CA ARG A 154 0.33 8.76 3.98
C ARG A 154 0.92 9.46 5.21
N GLY A 155 0.37 10.62 5.59
CA GLY A 155 0.68 11.26 6.87
C GLY A 155 0.34 10.37 8.07
N PHE A 156 -0.86 9.78 8.08
CA PHE A 156 -1.26 8.84 9.12
C PHE A 156 -0.37 7.59 9.17
N GLU A 157 -0.06 6.99 8.02
CA GLU A 157 0.84 5.84 7.96
C GLU A 157 2.20 6.17 8.59
N LYS A 158 2.81 7.30 8.23
CA LYS A 158 4.09 7.76 8.81
C LYS A 158 4.02 7.85 10.34
N VAL A 159 2.92 8.35 10.89
CA VAL A 159 2.71 8.39 12.36
C VAL A 159 2.64 6.98 12.95
N VAL A 160 1.92 6.04 12.32
CA VAL A 160 1.85 4.64 12.77
C VAL A 160 3.23 3.98 12.76
N TRP A 161 4.03 4.22 11.72
CA TRP A 161 5.42 3.77 11.66
C TRP A 161 6.27 4.30 12.79
N ASP A 162 6.21 5.61 13.04
CA ASP A 162 6.98 6.24 14.12
C ASP A 162 6.60 5.67 15.48
N ILE A 163 5.30 5.47 15.74
CA ILE A 163 4.83 4.84 16.99
C ILE A 163 5.40 3.42 17.13
N PHE A 164 5.35 2.60 16.07
CA PHE A 164 5.86 1.24 16.16
C PHE A 164 7.39 1.15 16.19
N ALA A 165 8.09 2.13 15.63
CA ALA A 165 9.54 2.23 15.71
C ALA A 165 10.03 2.75 17.07
N GLU A 166 9.22 3.50 17.83
CA GLU A 166 9.62 4.13 19.09
C GLU A 166 10.12 3.11 20.13
N SER A 167 11.42 3.13 20.43
CA SER A 167 12.07 2.14 21.28
C SER A 167 11.78 2.29 22.78
N SER A 168 11.35 3.49 23.23
CA SER A 168 10.97 3.73 24.64
C SER A 168 9.56 3.25 25.00
N MET A 169 8.70 2.96 24.02
CA MET A 169 7.33 2.47 24.26
C MET A 169 7.27 0.94 24.21
N ASN A 170 6.54 0.35 25.15
CA ASN A 170 6.15 -1.06 25.03
C ASN A 170 4.90 -1.22 24.14
N ILE A 171 4.58 -2.47 23.76
CA ILE A 171 3.47 -2.74 22.82
C ILE A 171 2.12 -2.21 23.30
N TYR A 172 1.85 -2.18 24.61
CA TYR A 172 0.60 -1.64 25.15
C TYR A 172 0.51 -0.13 24.98
N GLN A 173 1.60 0.59 25.24
CA GLN A 173 1.67 2.04 25.02
C GLN A 173 1.54 2.40 23.54
N LYS A 174 2.14 1.59 22.66
CA LYS A 174 2.03 1.77 21.20
C LYS A 174 0.60 1.63 20.72
N ARG A 175 -0.16 0.66 21.24
CA ARG A 175 -1.59 0.51 20.92
C ARG A 175 -2.39 1.75 21.29
N ILE A 176 -2.17 2.30 22.49
CA ILE A 176 -2.83 3.54 22.93
C ILE A 176 -2.46 4.71 22.01
N ALA A 177 -1.18 4.86 21.68
CA ALA A 177 -0.73 5.94 20.80
C ALA A 177 -1.29 5.80 19.37
N VAL A 178 -1.46 4.58 18.86
CA VAL A 178 -2.13 4.35 17.57
C VAL A 178 -3.61 4.71 17.65
N ASP A 179 -4.31 4.35 18.72
CA ASP A 179 -5.72 4.74 18.92
C ASP A 179 -5.88 6.28 18.95
N GLU A 180 -4.94 6.99 19.60
CA GLU A 180 -4.88 8.46 19.58
C GLU A 180 -4.59 9.02 18.18
N ALA A 181 -3.68 8.41 17.43
CA ALA A 181 -3.37 8.81 16.06
C ALA A 181 -4.57 8.60 15.10
N ILE A 182 -5.35 7.53 15.29
CA ILE A 182 -6.59 7.28 14.54
C ILE A 182 -7.62 8.37 14.83
N GLU A 183 -7.76 8.78 16.10
CA GLU A 183 -8.66 9.86 16.50
C GLU A 183 -8.25 11.19 15.87
N GLU A 184 -6.96 11.52 15.87
CA GLU A 184 -6.45 12.73 15.21
C GLU A 184 -6.67 12.66 13.70
N TYR A 185 -6.35 11.52 13.06
CA TYR A 185 -6.52 11.32 11.62
C TYR A 185 -7.96 11.58 11.16
N ARG A 186 -8.96 11.05 11.89
CA ARG A 186 -10.37 11.20 11.51
C ARG A 186 -10.95 12.58 11.83
N THR A 187 -10.36 13.34 12.77
CA THR A 187 -10.93 14.61 13.25
C THR A 187 -10.21 15.85 12.71
N SER A 188 -8.93 15.76 12.39
CA SER A 188 -8.11 16.89 11.92
C SER A 188 -8.46 17.36 10.50
N ASP A 189 -8.75 16.42 9.60
CA ASP A 189 -9.23 16.70 8.24
C ASP A 189 -10.25 15.64 7.78
N PRO A 190 -11.49 15.67 8.31
CA PRO A 190 -12.48 14.61 8.08
C PRO A 190 -12.88 14.43 6.61
N ARG A 191 -12.68 15.46 5.77
CA ARG A 191 -12.98 15.40 4.34
C ARG A 191 -11.94 14.66 3.53
N HIS A 192 -10.79 14.35 4.12
CA HIS A 192 -9.69 13.68 3.44
C HIS A 192 -9.22 12.43 4.18
N ALA A 193 -9.97 12.00 5.20
CA ALA A 193 -9.74 10.73 5.89
C ALA A 193 -10.55 9.63 5.22
N VAL A 194 -9.88 8.60 4.69
CA VAL A 194 -10.59 7.37 4.30
C VAL A 194 -11.27 6.72 5.51
N SER A 195 -12.35 6.00 5.24
CA SER A 195 -13.15 5.35 6.28
C SER A 195 -12.31 4.45 7.20
N LEU A 196 -12.68 4.44 8.47
CA LEU A 196 -12.12 3.56 9.49
C LEU A 196 -12.75 2.16 9.46
N THR A 197 -13.77 1.98 8.62
CA THR A 197 -14.52 0.74 8.47
C THR A 197 -14.09 0.04 7.17
N PRO A 198 -14.01 -1.31 7.14
CA PRO A 198 -13.57 -2.00 5.93
C PRO A 198 -14.46 -1.68 4.72
N LYS A 199 -13.80 -1.35 3.61
CA LYS A 199 -14.46 -1.15 2.32
C LYS A 199 -14.53 -2.46 1.53
N SER A 200 -15.58 -2.60 0.74
CA SER A 200 -15.71 -3.72 -0.19
C SER A 200 -14.54 -3.70 -1.17
N ALA A 201 -13.94 -4.87 -1.38
CA ALA A 201 -12.91 -5.05 -2.39
C ALA A 201 -13.43 -4.79 -3.82
N ASP A 202 -14.76 -4.81 -4.02
CA ASP A 202 -15.40 -4.45 -5.29
C ASP A 202 -15.05 -3.04 -5.75
N LEU A 203 -14.77 -2.12 -4.82
CA LEU A 203 -14.38 -0.74 -5.15
C LEU A 203 -13.10 -0.64 -5.99
N TYR A 204 -12.21 -1.63 -5.91
CA TYR A 204 -11.01 -1.69 -6.77
C TYR A 204 -11.01 -2.89 -7.73
N LEU A 205 -11.79 -3.95 -7.46
CA LEU A 205 -11.79 -5.16 -8.29
C LEU A 205 -12.90 -5.22 -9.34
N ALA A 206 -14.02 -4.52 -9.12
CA ALA A 206 -15.24 -4.70 -9.90
C ALA A 206 -15.89 -3.37 -10.31
N HIS A 207 -15.14 -2.27 -10.24
CA HIS A 207 -15.56 -0.97 -10.77
C HIS A 207 -15.44 -0.94 -12.31
N PRO A 208 -16.11 0.01 -13.00
CA PRO A 208 -16.13 0.06 -14.46
C PRO A 208 -14.76 0.14 -15.15
N TYR A 209 -13.72 0.58 -14.44
CA TYR A 209 -12.37 0.74 -14.97
C TYR A 209 -11.39 -0.33 -14.43
N ALA A 210 -11.88 -1.34 -13.71
CA ALA A 210 -11.06 -2.36 -13.09
C ALA A 210 -10.18 -3.09 -14.12
N ASN A 211 -8.99 -3.50 -13.68
CA ASN A 211 -7.93 -4.09 -14.51
C ASN A 211 -7.23 -3.12 -15.48
N GLY A 212 -7.64 -1.86 -15.56
CA GLY A 212 -6.97 -0.85 -16.37
C GLY A 212 -5.45 -0.83 -16.11
N LEU A 213 -5.04 -0.82 -14.85
CA LEU A 213 -3.62 -0.83 -14.45
C LEU A 213 -2.93 -2.12 -14.88
N LYS A 214 -3.49 -3.29 -14.54
CA LYS A 214 -2.83 -4.59 -14.78
C LYS A 214 -2.68 -4.89 -16.26
N SER A 215 -3.69 -4.56 -17.06
CA SER A 215 -3.70 -4.84 -18.49
C SER A 215 -2.83 -3.83 -19.26
N ALA A 216 -2.87 -2.55 -18.89
CA ALA A 216 -2.12 -1.50 -19.58
C ALA A 216 -0.64 -1.44 -19.15
N PHE A 217 -0.37 -1.61 -17.86
CA PHE A 217 0.94 -1.39 -17.25
C PHE A 217 1.30 -2.48 -16.22
N PRO A 218 1.45 -3.76 -16.64
CA PRO A 218 1.73 -4.87 -15.73
C PRO A 218 3.04 -4.72 -14.91
N ARG A 219 4.06 -4.06 -15.45
CA ARG A 219 5.34 -3.80 -14.76
C ARG A 219 5.21 -2.68 -13.74
N LEU A 220 4.46 -1.62 -14.04
CA LEU A 220 4.19 -0.55 -13.08
C LEU A 220 3.28 -1.05 -11.96
N SER A 221 2.27 -1.85 -12.30
CA SER A 221 1.43 -2.60 -11.37
C SER A 221 2.26 -3.43 -10.39
N GLY A 222 3.19 -4.24 -10.92
CA GLY A 222 4.08 -5.05 -10.09
C GLY A 222 4.98 -4.22 -9.17
N LEU A 223 5.44 -3.06 -9.64
CA LEU A 223 6.25 -2.13 -8.83
C LEU A 223 5.42 -1.51 -7.70
N MET A 224 4.22 -1.01 -8.01
CA MET A 224 3.30 -0.41 -7.05
C MET A 224 2.98 -1.38 -5.91
N TRP A 225 2.57 -2.62 -6.23
CA TRP A 225 2.30 -3.61 -5.20
C TRP A 225 3.56 -4.07 -4.46
N THR A 226 4.73 -4.07 -5.11
CA THR A 226 5.98 -4.39 -4.41
C THR A 226 6.32 -3.34 -3.35
N ASN A 227 6.02 -2.06 -3.61
CA ASN A 227 6.18 -0.98 -2.63
C ASN A 227 5.16 -1.10 -1.49
N GLN A 228 3.87 -1.30 -1.80
CA GLN A 228 2.82 -1.55 -0.79
C GLN A 228 3.14 -2.79 0.07
N TRP A 229 3.68 -3.85 -0.55
CA TRP A 229 4.13 -5.04 0.17
C TRP A 229 5.24 -4.70 1.16
N LEU A 230 6.25 -3.90 0.78
CA LEU A 230 7.31 -3.53 1.72
C LEU A 230 6.73 -2.72 2.88
N GLN A 231 5.81 -1.79 2.62
CA GLN A 231 5.20 -0.99 3.67
C GLN A 231 4.55 -1.90 4.74
N LEU A 232 3.70 -2.83 4.33
CA LEU A 232 3.11 -3.79 5.26
C LEU A 232 4.16 -4.72 5.90
N ALA A 233 5.06 -5.27 5.09
CA ALA A 233 6.01 -6.26 5.54
C ALA A 233 7.03 -5.71 6.54
N SER A 234 7.43 -4.45 6.40
CA SER A 234 8.33 -3.84 7.39
C SER A 234 7.62 -3.43 8.68
N LEU A 235 6.32 -3.09 8.64
CA LEU A 235 5.52 -2.92 9.87
C LEU A 235 5.41 -4.25 10.60
N GLU A 236 5.09 -5.33 9.88
CA GLU A 236 5.10 -6.68 10.44
C GLU A 236 6.43 -7.00 11.12
N ALA A 237 7.54 -6.72 10.44
CA ALA A 237 8.87 -7.02 10.97
C ALA A 237 9.24 -6.24 12.23
N ILE A 238 8.82 -4.99 12.31
CA ILE A 238 9.01 -4.16 13.50
C ILE A 238 8.11 -4.65 14.64
N ILE A 239 6.83 -4.92 14.37
CA ILE A 239 5.85 -5.28 15.41
C ILE A 239 6.14 -6.68 15.96
N ILE A 240 6.36 -7.67 15.11
CA ILE A 240 6.56 -9.04 15.56
C ILE A 240 7.85 -9.20 16.36
N GLY A 241 8.91 -8.44 16.05
CA GLY A 241 10.14 -8.43 16.85
C GLY A 241 9.94 -7.93 18.29
N GLN A 242 8.83 -7.22 18.56
CA GLN A 242 8.45 -6.74 19.90
C GLN A 242 7.48 -7.68 20.61
N VAL A 243 6.61 -8.36 19.85
CA VAL A 243 5.66 -9.35 20.37
C VAL A 243 6.35 -10.68 20.66
N ASP A 244 7.29 -11.07 19.80
CA ASP A 244 8.06 -12.30 19.87
C ASP A 244 9.54 -12.00 19.57
N PRO A 245 10.39 -11.87 20.62
CA PRO A 245 11.78 -11.48 20.49
C PRO A 245 12.65 -12.38 19.60
N GLN A 246 12.20 -13.60 19.26
CA GLN A 246 12.94 -14.46 18.32
C GLN A 246 13.00 -13.86 16.91
N PHE A 247 12.06 -12.97 16.57
CA PHE A 247 12.01 -12.26 15.29
C PHE A 247 12.58 -10.83 15.38
N ALA A 248 13.19 -10.46 16.51
CA ALA A 248 13.84 -9.15 16.64
C ALA A 248 14.93 -8.96 15.56
N GLY A 249 14.99 -7.77 14.97
CA GLY A 249 15.96 -7.46 13.92
C GLY A 249 15.66 -8.09 12.57
N SER A 250 14.39 -8.39 12.27
CA SER A 250 13.98 -8.98 10.98
C SER A 250 13.88 -7.98 9.81
N VAL A 251 13.91 -6.67 10.08
CA VAL A 251 13.80 -5.61 9.06
C VAL A 251 14.81 -5.76 7.90
N PRO A 252 16.12 -6.04 8.14
CA PRO A 252 17.07 -6.27 7.05
C PRO A 252 16.68 -7.43 6.11
N THR A 253 16.09 -8.50 6.64
CA THR A 253 15.58 -9.63 5.85
C THR A 253 14.42 -9.20 4.95
N THR A 254 13.52 -8.37 5.47
CA THR A 254 12.40 -7.82 4.70
C THR A 254 12.90 -6.90 3.58
N LEU A 255 13.91 -6.07 3.85
CA LEU A 255 14.57 -5.24 2.83
C LEU A 255 15.28 -6.06 1.75
N GLU A 256 15.96 -7.14 2.12
CA GLU A 256 16.58 -8.06 1.15
C GLU A 256 15.53 -8.68 0.21
N ARG A 257 14.39 -9.11 0.76
CA ARG A 257 13.27 -9.64 -0.04
C ARG A 257 12.71 -8.59 -0.98
N TYR A 258 12.50 -7.38 -0.51
CA TYR A 258 12.04 -6.27 -1.34
C TYR A 258 12.98 -6.04 -2.52
N ARG A 259 14.29 -5.96 -2.28
CA ARG A 259 15.29 -5.83 -3.35
C ARG A 259 15.26 -7.02 -4.31
N SER A 260 15.04 -8.24 -3.83
CA SER A 260 14.86 -9.38 -4.72
C SER A 260 13.59 -9.30 -5.56
N LYS A 261 12.49 -8.70 -5.05
CA LYS A 261 11.22 -8.53 -5.80
C LYS A 261 11.31 -7.51 -6.90
N LEU A 262 11.99 -6.41 -6.61
CA LEU A 262 12.40 -5.45 -7.63
C LEU A 262 13.23 -6.14 -8.73
N GLY A 263 14.04 -7.11 -8.33
CA GLY A 263 14.83 -7.95 -9.21
C GLY A 263 16.13 -7.29 -9.66
N SER A 264 16.88 -8.03 -10.48
CA SER A 264 18.09 -7.54 -11.15
C SER A 264 17.82 -7.31 -12.64
N ASP A 265 18.71 -6.54 -13.29
CA ASP A 265 18.72 -6.37 -14.75
C ASP A 265 18.82 -7.70 -15.52
N THR A 266 19.13 -8.81 -14.83
CA THR A 266 19.28 -10.16 -15.40
C THR A 266 18.00 -11.01 -15.32
N GLY A 267 16.88 -10.48 -14.82
CA GLY A 267 15.53 -11.06 -14.99
C GLY A 267 15.19 -12.31 -14.16
N MET A 268 16.08 -12.81 -13.30
CA MET A 268 15.82 -13.97 -12.43
C MET A 268 15.67 -13.50 -10.99
N THR A 269 14.47 -13.61 -10.40
CA THR A 269 14.21 -13.24 -9.00
C THR A 269 13.82 -14.48 -8.19
N MET A 270 14.38 -14.62 -6.97
CA MET A 270 13.95 -15.69 -6.07
C MET A 270 12.58 -15.40 -5.44
N PHE A 271 12.19 -14.13 -5.41
CA PHE A 271 10.93 -13.64 -4.90
C PHE A 271 10.25 -12.86 -6.03
N PRO A 272 9.18 -13.36 -6.67
CA PRO A 272 8.48 -12.58 -7.69
C PRO A 272 7.78 -11.36 -7.08
N PRO A 273 7.55 -10.29 -7.87
CA PRO A 273 6.65 -9.22 -7.48
C PRO A 273 5.25 -9.77 -7.21
N PRO A 274 4.44 -9.12 -6.35
CA PRO A 274 3.05 -9.50 -6.16
C PRO A 274 2.28 -9.49 -7.50
N SER A 275 1.29 -10.38 -7.63
CA SER A 275 0.30 -10.39 -8.72
C SER A 275 -1.09 -9.91 -8.26
N GLU A 276 -1.27 -9.83 -6.94
CA GLU A 276 -2.45 -9.27 -6.27
C GLU A 276 -2.03 -8.23 -5.24
N MET A 277 -2.94 -7.30 -4.94
CA MET A 277 -2.69 -6.23 -3.99
C MET A 277 -2.40 -6.81 -2.59
N PRO A 278 -1.28 -6.44 -1.95
CA PRO A 278 -0.98 -6.79 -0.56
C PRO A 278 -2.01 -6.23 0.41
N SER A 279 -2.41 -7.03 1.39
CA SER A 279 -3.34 -6.61 2.45
C SER A 279 -2.76 -6.87 3.83
N ALA A 280 -3.11 -6.03 4.80
CA ALA A 280 -2.57 -6.06 6.14
C ALA A 280 -2.85 -7.40 6.85
N PRO A 281 -4.05 -8.01 6.82
CA PRO A 281 -4.25 -9.32 7.46
C PRO A 281 -3.37 -10.44 6.90
N ALA A 282 -2.96 -10.36 5.63
CA ALA A 282 -2.13 -11.37 4.99
C ALA A 282 -0.63 -11.13 5.20
N ILE A 283 -0.17 -9.87 5.05
CA ILE A 283 1.26 -9.51 5.03
C ILE A 283 1.74 -8.98 6.38
N ALA A 284 0.87 -8.29 7.13
CA ALA A 284 1.14 -7.72 8.43
C ALA A 284 0.11 -8.15 9.51
N PRO A 285 -0.01 -9.48 9.77
CA PRO A 285 -0.99 -9.99 10.72
C PRO A 285 -0.82 -9.43 12.14
N GLN A 286 0.39 -9.05 12.55
CA GLN A 286 0.59 -8.38 13.84
C GLN A 286 0.09 -6.95 13.83
N LEU A 287 0.20 -6.21 12.72
CA LEU A 287 -0.46 -4.89 12.62
C LEU A 287 -1.96 -5.03 12.84
N TYR A 288 -2.60 -5.96 12.13
CA TYR A 288 -4.03 -6.23 12.31
C TYR A 288 -4.38 -6.68 13.73
N SER A 289 -3.54 -7.51 14.36
CA SER A 289 -3.79 -8.01 15.72
C SER A 289 -3.63 -6.93 16.80
N GLN A 290 -2.65 -6.03 16.64
CA GLN A 290 -2.34 -5.01 17.64
C GLN A 290 -3.17 -3.73 17.42
N ALA A 291 -3.41 -3.34 16.18
CA ALA A 291 -4.15 -2.14 15.79
C ALA A 291 -5.07 -2.40 14.56
N PRO A 292 -6.21 -3.11 14.74
CA PRO A 292 -7.08 -3.51 13.64
C PRO A 292 -7.58 -2.34 12.78
N GLN A 293 -7.96 -1.22 13.39
CA GLN A 293 -8.45 -0.05 12.66
C GLN A 293 -7.35 0.63 11.84
N ALA A 294 -6.11 0.69 12.33
CA ALA A 294 -4.99 1.19 11.54
C ALA A 294 -4.74 0.30 10.31
N ALA A 295 -4.81 -1.02 10.49
CA ALA A 295 -4.70 -1.98 9.38
C ALA A 295 -5.80 -1.76 8.31
N ILE A 296 -7.03 -1.51 8.74
CA ILE A 296 -8.16 -1.22 7.84
C ILE A 296 -7.96 0.10 7.09
N ILE A 297 -7.50 1.17 7.76
CA ILE A 297 -7.21 2.45 7.10
C ILE A 297 -6.15 2.25 6.01
N VAL A 298 -5.06 1.53 6.31
CA VAL A 298 -3.99 1.23 5.35
C VAL A 298 -4.52 0.43 4.15
N ASP A 299 -5.31 -0.61 4.39
CA ASP A 299 -5.89 -1.39 3.29
C ASP A 299 -6.89 -0.57 2.46
N ASN A 300 -7.71 0.27 3.09
CA ASN A 300 -8.61 1.19 2.38
C ASN A 300 -7.83 2.19 1.51
N LEU A 301 -6.69 2.71 1.99
CA LEU A 301 -5.79 3.58 1.21
C LEU A 301 -5.17 2.83 0.03
N ASN A 302 -4.60 1.64 0.26
CA ASN A 302 -4.00 0.84 -0.82
C ASN A 302 -5.01 0.46 -1.90
N MET A 303 -6.26 0.16 -1.51
CA MET A 303 -7.35 -0.09 -2.44
C MET A 303 -7.74 1.17 -3.23
N LEU A 304 -7.81 2.33 -2.57
CA LEU A 304 -8.06 3.61 -3.25
C LEU A 304 -6.98 3.89 -4.28
N GLU A 305 -5.70 3.72 -3.94
CA GLU A 305 -4.59 3.90 -4.88
C GLU A 305 -4.71 2.97 -6.10
N ALA A 306 -5.10 1.71 -5.89
CA ALA A 306 -5.32 0.75 -6.97
C ALA A 306 -6.49 1.18 -7.88
N ALA A 307 -7.59 1.63 -7.30
CA ALA A 307 -8.75 2.12 -8.05
C ALA A 307 -8.40 3.39 -8.87
N LEU A 308 -7.67 4.34 -8.27
CA LEU A 308 -7.17 5.53 -8.96
C LEU A 308 -6.22 5.16 -10.10
N ALA A 309 -5.29 4.22 -9.86
CA ALA A 309 -4.37 3.73 -10.86
C ALA A 309 -5.10 3.10 -12.05
N ASP A 310 -6.14 2.30 -11.79
CA ASP A 310 -6.99 1.72 -12.82
C ASP A 310 -7.66 2.80 -13.69
N ILE A 311 -8.28 3.82 -13.07
CA ILE A 311 -8.96 4.92 -13.78
C ILE A 311 -8.00 5.74 -14.64
N ILE A 312 -6.80 6.02 -14.13
CA ILE A 312 -5.75 6.78 -14.83
C ILE A 312 -5.17 5.96 -15.98
N ALA A 313 -4.95 4.66 -15.76
CA ALA A 313 -4.45 3.74 -16.77
C ALA A 313 -5.47 3.43 -17.87
N TYR A 314 -6.77 3.52 -17.57
CA TYR A 314 -7.82 3.18 -18.52
C TYR A 314 -7.85 4.16 -19.70
N PRO A 315 -7.84 3.67 -20.95
CA PRO A 315 -7.78 4.50 -22.14
C PRO A 315 -9.09 5.24 -22.42
N ASP A 316 -8.97 6.50 -22.87
CA ASP A 316 -10.06 7.31 -23.41
C ASP A 316 -11.28 7.44 -22.45
N VAL A 317 -11.02 7.66 -21.15
CA VAL A 317 -12.05 7.91 -20.13
C VAL A 317 -12.54 9.36 -20.21
N ASP A 318 -13.83 9.54 -20.46
CA ASP A 318 -14.50 10.85 -20.40
C ASP A 318 -14.70 11.29 -18.95
N GLU A 319 -14.61 12.59 -18.68
CA GLU A 319 -14.82 13.17 -17.34
C GLU A 319 -13.98 12.51 -16.22
N ARG A 320 -12.76 12.06 -16.55
CA ARG A 320 -11.86 11.32 -15.64
C ARG A 320 -11.70 11.98 -14.26
N GLU A 321 -11.52 13.29 -14.21
CA GLU A 321 -11.37 14.02 -12.94
C GLU A 321 -12.61 13.87 -12.04
N ALA A 322 -13.81 13.95 -12.60
CA ALA A 322 -15.05 13.80 -11.84
C ALA A 322 -15.22 12.36 -11.31
N ILE A 323 -14.83 11.36 -12.11
CA ILE A 323 -14.82 9.96 -11.70
C ILE A 323 -13.82 9.71 -10.58
N ILE A 324 -12.62 10.29 -10.67
CA ILE A 324 -11.60 10.23 -9.61
C ILE A 324 -12.18 10.76 -8.30
N ASP A 325 -12.80 11.94 -8.33
CA ASP A 325 -13.40 12.54 -7.14
C ASP A 325 -14.56 11.69 -6.59
N GLU A 326 -15.40 11.10 -7.44
CA GLU A 326 -16.48 10.20 -7.03
C GLU A 326 -15.94 8.95 -6.31
N VAL A 327 -14.92 8.31 -6.86
CA VAL A 327 -14.31 7.12 -6.23
C VAL A 327 -13.68 7.47 -4.89
N VAL A 328 -12.99 8.62 -4.79
CA VAL A 328 -12.44 9.10 -3.53
C VAL A 328 -13.54 9.25 -2.46
N GLU A 329 -14.68 9.85 -2.81
CA GLU A 329 -15.82 10.00 -1.90
C GLU A 329 -16.38 8.65 -1.43
N GLN A 330 -16.35 7.61 -2.27
CA GLN A 330 -16.76 6.25 -1.88
C GLN A 330 -15.85 5.67 -0.80
N TYR A 331 -14.54 5.98 -0.80
CA TYR A 331 -13.60 5.54 0.24
C TYR A 331 -13.68 6.36 1.53
N ILE A 332 -14.05 7.65 1.46
CA ILE A 332 -14.25 8.51 2.64
C ILE A 332 -15.56 8.16 3.37
N ASN A 333 -16.65 7.95 2.63
CA ASN A 333 -17.99 7.87 3.21
C ASN A 333 -18.20 6.63 4.11
N ASP A 334 -18.43 6.79 5.40
CA ASP A 334 -18.57 5.66 6.35
C ASP A 334 -19.83 4.79 6.20
N GLU A 335 -20.72 5.06 5.24
CA GLU A 335 -21.95 4.31 5.01
C GLU A 335 -21.95 3.54 3.68
N LEU A 336 -21.15 3.99 2.70
CA LEU A 336 -21.12 3.40 1.36
C LEU A 336 -20.09 2.27 1.26
N TYR A 337 -20.50 1.18 0.59
CA TYR A 337 -19.64 0.02 0.28
C TYR A 337 -18.90 -0.55 1.50
N VAL A 338 -19.51 -0.44 2.68
CA VAL A 338 -18.96 -0.99 3.92
C VAL A 338 -19.25 -2.48 4.00
N VAL A 339 -18.24 -3.25 4.41
CA VAL A 339 -18.36 -4.69 4.66
C VAL A 339 -18.04 -5.01 6.12
N ASP A 340 -18.50 -6.17 6.57
CA ASP A 340 -18.16 -6.62 7.91
C ASP A 340 -16.71 -7.14 7.99
N THR A 341 -16.24 -7.38 9.22
CA THR A 341 -14.87 -7.84 9.46
C THR A 341 -14.59 -9.22 8.87
N MET A 342 -15.60 -10.11 8.77
CA MET A 342 -15.40 -11.44 8.21
C MET A 342 -15.19 -11.36 6.69
N ASP A 343 -16.02 -10.59 6.00
CA ASP A 343 -15.90 -10.35 4.56
C ASP A 343 -14.58 -9.63 4.23
N TYR A 344 -14.17 -8.67 5.05
CA TYR A 344 -12.85 -8.05 4.96
C TYR A 344 -11.71 -9.08 5.03
N LEU A 345 -11.72 -9.95 6.04
CA LEU A 345 -10.69 -10.97 6.21
C LEU A 345 -10.71 -12.00 5.07
N LEU A 346 -11.89 -12.41 4.61
CA LEU A 346 -12.02 -13.32 3.48
C LEU A 346 -11.44 -12.70 2.20
N ASN A 347 -11.71 -11.42 1.95
CA ASN A 347 -11.18 -10.69 0.80
C ASN A 347 -9.68 -10.49 0.89
N ALA A 348 -9.17 -10.06 2.05
CA ALA A 348 -7.74 -9.90 2.31
C ALA A 348 -6.97 -11.21 2.09
N LEU A 349 -7.58 -12.37 2.35
CA LEU A 349 -6.95 -13.68 2.21
C LEU A 349 -7.25 -14.39 0.86
N ARG A 350 -8.06 -13.78 -0.01
CA ARG A 350 -8.60 -14.40 -1.23
C ARG A 350 -7.52 -14.93 -2.18
N GLY A 351 -6.52 -14.12 -2.49
CA GLY A 351 -5.42 -14.46 -3.40
C GLY A 351 -4.38 -15.40 -2.80
N GLY A 352 -4.45 -15.64 -1.49
CA GLY A 352 -3.39 -16.28 -0.73
C GLY A 352 -2.14 -15.40 -0.61
N ILE A 353 -1.34 -15.70 0.41
CA ILE A 353 -0.18 -14.87 0.79
C ILE A 353 0.87 -14.77 -0.33
N PHE A 354 1.03 -15.80 -1.17
CA PHE A 354 2.07 -15.83 -2.21
C PHE A 354 1.77 -14.89 -3.39
N ASN A 355 0.51 -14.78 -3.81
CA ASN A 355 0.12 -13.82 -4.86
C ASN A 355 0.28 -12.37 -4.37
N GLN A 356 0.19 -12.16 -3.06
CA GLN A 356 0.41 -10.86 -2.41
C GLN A 356 1.89 -10.58 -2.11
N GLY A 357 2.83 -11.40 -2.60
CA GLY A 357 4.26 -11.22 -2.39
C GLY A 357 4.89 -12.11 -1.31
N GLY A 358 4.11 -12.95 -0.65
CA GLY A 358 4.61 -13.88 0.37
C GLY A 358 4.85 -13.22 1.73
N PRO A 359 5.19 -14.01 2.77
CA PRO A 359 5.33 -13.52 4.13
C PRO A 359 6.50 -12.54 4.27
N ALA A 360 6.27 -11.52 5.10
CA ALA A 360 7.26 -10.53 5.50
C ALA A 360 8.53 -11.15 6.12
N ILE A 361 8.32 -12.18 6.95
CA ILE A 361 9.35 -12.91 7.69
C ILE A 361 9.05 -14.42 7.59
N GLY A 362 10.09 -15.26 7.50
CA GLY A 362 9.94 -16.73 7.41
C GLY A 362 10.21 -17.31 6.02
N GLU A 363 10.67 -18.56 5.92
CA GLU A 363 11.09 -19.17 4.65
C GLU A 363 9.90 -19.42 3.70
N LEU A 364 10.07 -19.10 2.41
CA LEU A 364 9.15 -19.54 1.34
C LEU A 364 9.24 -21.06 1.07
N GLY A 365 10.19 -21.75 1.71
CA GLY A 365 10.61 -23.11 1.36
C GLY A 365 9.62 -24.22 1.68
N GLN A 366 8.64 -23.98 2.56
CA GLN A 366 7.57 -24.93 2.83
C GLN A 366 6.29 -24.17 3.18
N SER A 367 5.18 -24.57 2.55
CA SER A 367 3.83 -24.15 2.93
C SER A 367 3.74 -24.08 4.46
N GLU A 368 3.48 -22.89 5.00
CA GLU A 368 3.35 -22.68 6.45
C GLU A 368 2.21 -23.50 7.09
N ARG A 369 1.41 -24.23 6.29
CA ARG A 369 0.60 -25.37 6.75
C ARG A 369 1.39 -26.43 7.51
N ASN A 370 2.70 -26.59 7.28
CA ASN A 370 3.51 -27.63 7.90
C ASN A 370 4.30 -27.15 9.13
N ARG A 371 4.55 -25.84 9.28
CA ARG A 371 5.23 -25.29 10.47
C ARG A 371 4.36 -25.37 11.72
N SER A 372 3.07 -25.08 11.58
CA SER A 372 2.09 -25.28 12.66
C SER A 372 1.99 -26.76 13.06
N ARG A 373 2.10 -27.68 12.11
CA ARG A 373 2.09 -29.13 12.38
C ARG A 373 3.36 -29.63 13.08
N SER A 374 4.54 -29.12 12.71
CA SER A 374 5.79 -29.48 13.39
C SER A 374 5.90 -28.87 14.79
N ALA A 375 5.32 -27.68 15.01
CA ALA A 375 5.26 -27.04 16.32
C ALA A 375 4.18 -27.63 17.25
N MET A 376 3.19 -28.38 16.70
CA MET A 376 2.07 -28.96 17.46
C MET A 376 2.23 -30.46 17.79
N GLU A 377 3.41 -31.07 17.64
CA GLU A 377 3.69 -32.49 17.99
C GLU A 377 2.57 -33.50 17.64
N MET A 378 1.82 -33.29 16.56
CA MET A 378 0.74 -34.20 16.19
C MET A 378 1.28 -35.40 15.39
N GLN A 379 1.97 -36.30 16.09
CA GLN A 379 2.18 -37.68 15.62
C GLN A 379 0.81 -38.36 15.45
N HIS A 380 0.32 -38.48 14.22
CA HIS A 380 -0.77 -39.40 13.94
C HIS A 380 -0.23 -40.83 13.95
N SER A 381 -0.57 -41.60 14.98
CA SER A 381 -0.50 -43.06 14.94
C SER A 381 -1.35 -43.57 13.77
N MET A 382 -0.72 -44.15 12.75
CA MET A 382 -1.43 -44.84 11.68
C MET A 382 -2.17 -46.05 12.28
N ILE A 383 -3.49 -45.96 12.40
CA ILE A 383 -4.34 -47.15 12.52
C ILE A 383 -4.59 -47.64 11.09
N MET A 384 -3.82 -48.67 10.69
CA MET A 384 -4.04 -49.41 9.46
C MET A 384 -5.24 -50.33 9.66
N THR A 385 -6.41 -49.97 9.12
CA THR A 385 -7.50 -50.94 8.91
C THR A 385 -7.19 -51.77 7.67
N ALA A 386 -7.02 -53.07 7.87
CA ALA A 386 -6.80 -54.05 6.81
C ALA A 386 -8.06 -54.19 5.93
N PRO A 387 -7.91 -54.51 4.62
CA PRO A 387 -9.04 -54.74 3.72
C PRO A 387 -9.62 -56.14 3.91
N ASN A 388 -10.95 -56.25 3.74
CA ASN A 388 -11.66 -57.52 3.60
C ASN A 388 -11.51 -58.10 2.19
#